data_AF-B4LM63-F1
#
_entry.id   AF-B4LM63-F1
#
_cell.length_a   1.000
_cell.length_b   1.000
_cell.length_c   1.000
_cell.angle_alpha   90.00
_cell.angle_beta   90.00
_cell.angle_gamma   90.00
#
_symmetry.space_group_name_H-M   'P 1'
#
loop_
_entity.id
_entity.type
_entity.pdbx_description
1 polymer ?
#
loop_
_entity_poly.entity_id
_entity_poly.type
_entity_poly.pdbx_seq_one_letter_code
_entity_poly.pdbx_strand_id
1 'polypeptide(L)'
;MLRAWIVVLFANSVLAAAATPVPSSQLGSPNGQYTLSIRHPDGKSWREETVKQVPPGVPEVKGMLNQNFEDQGGTLVVIYEAGPNGYVAKYSYKSAGKPEQPVFAIFLSPAVLKSSAG
;
A
#
# COMPACT_ATOMS: atom_id res chain seq x y z
N MET A 1 -28.62 -20.12 -4.82
CA MET A 1 -28.11 -18.84 -5.38
C MET A 1 -27.18 -18.25 -4.34
N LEU A 2 -25.89 -18.61 -4.40
CA LEU A 2 -24.97 -18.47 -3.28
C LEU A 2 -24.29 -17.09 -3.30
N ARG A 3 -24.34 -16.43 -2.14
CA ARG A 3 -23.82 -15.11 -1.82
C ARG A 3 -22.32 -15.01 -2.10
N ALA A 4 -21.89 -13.99 -2.85
CA ALA A 4 -20.48 -13.68 -3.05
C ALA A 4 -19.90 -13.09 -1.76
N TRP A 5 -18.97 -13.81 -1.15
CA TRP A 5 -18.23 -13.37 0.03
C TRP A 5 -17.12 -12.42 -0.41
N ILE A 6 -17.23 -11.15 -0.02
CA ILE A 6 -16.15 -10.18 -0.11
C ILE A 6 -15.11 -10.57 0.94
N VAL A 7 -13.95 -11.07 0.52
CA VAL A 7 -12.77 -11.21 1.38
C VAL A 7 -11.81 -10.10 1.01
N VAL A 8 -11.93 -8.95 1.69
CA VAL A 8 -10.84 -7.96 1.71
C VAL A 8 -9.85 -8.45 2.76
N LEU A 9 -8.78 -9.08 2.30
CA LEU A 9 -7.66 -9.50 3.14
C LEU A 9 -6.78 -8.27 3.41
N PHE A 10 -7.18 -7.45 4.39
CA PHE A 10 -6.21 -6.61 5.09
C PHE A 10 -5.40 -7.55 5.99
N ALA A 11 -4.23 -7.98 5.52
CA ALA A 11 -3.28 -8.69 6.34
C ALA A 11 -2.71 -7.72 7.39
N ASN A 12 -3.43 -7.57 8.51
CA ASN A 12 -2.85 -7.13 9.77
C ASN A 12 -2.09 -8.32 10.37
N SER A 13 -0.84 -8.51 9.94
CA SER A 13 0.07 -9.45 10.58
C SER A 13 0.66 -8.82 11.84
N VAL A 14 -0.13 -8.76 12.92
CA VAL A 14 0.42 -8.62 14.27
C VAL A 14 0.32 -10.00 14.92
N LEU A 15 1.38 -10.78 14.77
CA LEU A 15 1.59 -11.96 15.59
C LEU A 15 2.31 -11.52 16.85
N ALA A 16 1.57 -11.38 17.94
CA ALA A 16 2.14 -11.39 19.28
C ALA A 16 2.67 -12.81 19.55
N ALA A 17 3.92 -13.06 19.16
CA ALA A 17 4.66 -14.26 19.50
C ALA A 17 6.02 -13.81 20.03
N ALA A 18 6.42 -14.41 21.16
CA ALA A 18 7.69 -14.16 21.85
C ALA A 18 8.84 -13.96 20.86
N ALA A 19 9.64 -12.91 21.08
CA ALA A 19 10.73 -12.41 20.25
C ALA A 19 11.50 -13.52 19.49
N THR A 20 10.93 -13.97 18.38
CA THR A 20 11.65 -14.67 17.35
C THR A 20 12.31 -13.56 16.53
N PRO A 21 13.63 -13.65 16.27
CA PRO A 21 14.28 -12.69 15.41
C PRO A 21 13.57 -12.76 14.06
N VAL A 22 12.74 -11.76 13.79
CA VAL A 22 12.12 -11.55 12.49
C VAL A 22 13.29 -11.57 11.52
N PRO A 23 13.32 -12.46 10.51
CA PRO A 23 14.40 -12.45 9.54
C PRO A 23 14.42 -11.03 9.00
N SER A 24 15.51 -10.33 9.31
CA SER A 24 15.66 -8.95 8.90
C SER A 24 15.49 -8.99 7.39
N SER A 25 14.40 -8.38 6.91
CA SER A 25 14.28 -8.07 5.50
C SER A 25 15.28 -6.95 5.28
N GLN A 26 16.58 -7.29 5.30
CA GLN A 26 17.64 -6.45 4.82
C GLN A 26 17.46 -6.41 3.31
N LEU A 27 16.48 -5.61 2.85
CA LEU A 27 16.64 -4.86 1.62
C LEU A 27 17.79 -3.89 1.85
N GLY A 28 19.00 -4.45 1.82
CA GLY A 28 20.26 -3.76 2.00
C GLY A 28 20.49 -2.89 0.79
N SER A 29 20.16 -1.61 0.93
CA SER A 29 20.70 -0.59 0.05
C SER A 29 21.75 0.18 0.83
N PRO A 30 22.94 0.42 0.24
CA PRO A 30 24.01 1.16 0.90
C PRO A 30 23.57 2.54 1.40
N ASN A 31 22.49 3.09 0.86
CA ASN A 31 22.00 4.44 1.15
C ASN A 31 20.71 4.45 1.99
N GLY A 32 20.30 3.32 2.59
CA GLY A 32 19.06 3.23 3.37
C GLY A 32 17.78 3.44 2.55
N GLN A 33 17.84 3.16 1.24
CA GLN A 33 16.72 3.29 0.31
C GLN A 33 16.46 2.01 -0.45
N TYR A 34 15.25 1.47 -0.40
CA TYR A 34 14.91 0.30 -1.20
C TYR A 34 13.62 0.52 -1.98
N THR A 35 13.46 -0.26 -3.05
CA THR A 35 12.24 -0.29 -3.84
C THR A 35 11.66 -1.70 -3.85
N LEU A 36 10.41 -1.83 -3.45
CA LEU A 36 9.58 -3.02 -3.64
C LEU A 36 8.83 -2.89 -4.96
N SER A 37 8.90 -3.93 -5.80
CA SER A 37 8.11 -4.01 -7.03
C SER A 37 7.43 -5.37 -7.11
N ILE A 38 6.10 -5.36 -7.14
CA ILE A 38 5.26 -6.55 -7.28
C ILE A 38 4.48 -6.38 -8.58
N ARG A 39 4.53 -7.39 -9.45
CA ARG A 39 3.81 -7.42 -10.72
C ARG A 39 2.98 -8.69 -10.77
N HIS A 40 1.71 -8.58 -11.13
CA HIS A 40 0.91 -9.75 -11.45
C HIS A 40 1.39 -10.32 -12.80
N PRO A 41 1.37 -11.66 -13.02
CA PRO A 41 1.91 -12.26 -14.23
C PRO A 41 1.28 -11.77 -15.55
N ASP A 42 0.03 -11.30 -15.50
CA ASP A 42 -0.66 -10.71 -16.65
C ASP A 42 -0.22 -9.27 -16.99
N GLY A 43 0.61 -8.66 -16.14
CA GLY A 43 1.08 -7.28 -16.27
C GLY A 43 0.02 -6.19 -16.03
N LYS A 44 -1.23 -6.54 -15.72
CA LYS A 44 -2.34 -5.58 -15.57
C LYS A 44 -2.42 -4.98 -14.18
N SER A 45 -1.99 -5.73 -13.17
CA SER A 45 -1.94 -5.26 -11.78
C SER A 45 -0.51 -5.21 -11.28
N TRP A 46 -0.18 -4.15 -10.56
CA TRP A 46 1.16 -3.94 -10.02
C TRP A 46 1.18 -2.99 -8.83
N ARG A 47 2.22 -3.15 -8.01
CA ARG A 47 2.57 -2.23 -6.92
C ARG A 47 4.04 -1.89 -7.00
N GLU A 48 4.35 -0.62 -6.82
CA GLU A 48 5.71 -0.14 -6.65
C GLU A 48 5.78 0.77 -5.43
N GLU A 49 6.81 0.60 -4.62
CA GLU A 49 6.98 1.37 -3.39
C GLU A 49 8.46 1.62 -3.15
N THR A 50 8.83 2.87 -2.91
CA THR A 50 10.16 3.28 -2.50
C THR A 50 10.13 3.72 -1.04
N VAL A 51 11.05 3.18 -0.26
CA VAL A 51 11.30 3.58 1.12
C VAL A 51 12.66 4.27 1.19
N LYS A 52 12.73 5.40 1.87
CA LYS A 52 13.96 6.17 2.12
C LYS A 52 14.06 6.50 3.59
N GLN A 53 15.26 6.47 4.15
CA GLN A 53 15.49 7.01 5.49
C GLN A 53 15.97 8.45 5.41
N VAL A 54 15.08 9.41 5.70
CA VAL A 54 15.40 10.84 5.68
C VAL A 54 14.69 11.50 6.86
N PRO A 55 15.40 11.90 7.95
CA PRO A 55 16.80 11.59 8.33
C PRO A 55 17.01 10.10 8.71
N PRO A 56 18.25 9.66 9.05
CA PRO A 56 18.50 8.27 9.48
C PRO A 56 17.56 7.84 10.63
N GLY A 57 16.99 6.64 10.51
CA GLY A 57 16.02 6.12 11.47
C GLY A 57 14.57 6.58 11.26
N VAL A 58 14.32 7.47 10.30
CA VAL A 58 12.98 7.98 9.98
C VAL A 58 12.59 7.55 8.56
N PRO A 59 11.75 6.50 8.41
CA PRO A 59 11.35 6.04 7.10
C PRO A 59 10.30 6.97 6.48
N GLU A 60 10.52 7.34 5.22
CA GLU A 60 9.55 7.90 4.31
C GLU A 60 9.23 6.86 3.23
N VAL A 61 7.95 6.66 2.96
CA VAL A 61 7.43 5.70 1.99
C VAL A 61 6.68 6.46 0.92
N LYS A 62 6.93 6.14 -0.34
CA LYS A 62 6.13 6.58 -1.48
C LYS A 62 5.78 5.38 -2.32
N GLY A 63 4.53 5.21 -2.69
CA GLY A 63 4.13 4.08 -3.50
C GLY A 63 2.95 4.35 -4.40
N MET A 64 2.80 3.46 -5.36
CA MET A 64 1.72 3.42 -6.31
C MET A 64 1.22 1.99 -6.47
N LEU A 65 -0.09 1.82 -6.42
CA LEU A 65 -0.81 0.60 -6.73
C LEU A 65 -1.66 0.86 -7.97
N ASN A 66 -1.56 -0.03 -8.94
CA ASN A 66 -2.50 -0.14 -10.04
C ASN A 66 -3.13 -1.53 -9.96
N GLN A 67 -4.43 -1.60 -9.75
CA GLN A 67 -5.16 -2.85 -9.64
C GLN A 67 -6.27 -2.92 -10.67
N ASN A 68 -6.18 -3.92 -11.54
CA ASN A 68 -7.20 -4.23 -12.51
C ASN A 68 -8.23 -5.21 -11.94
N PHE A 69 -9.51 -4.95 -12.21
CA PHE A 69 -10.65 -5.79 -11.86
C PHE A 69 -11.30 -6.26 -13.16
N GLU A 70 -10.89 -7.44 -13.64
CA GLU A 70 -11.32 -7.98 -14.94
C GLU A 70 -12.84 -8.07 -15.06
N ASP A 71 -13.51 -8.58 -14.02
CA ASP A 71 -14.96 -8.76 -13.96
C ASP A 71 -15.77 -7.47 -14.16
N GLN A 72 -15.17 -6.32 -13.86
CA GLN A 72 -15.80 -5.00 -13.93
C GLN A 72 -15.21 -4.11 -15.02
N GLY A 73 -14.23 -4.61 -15.79
CA GLY A 73 -13.40 -3.80 -16.68
C GLY A 73 -12.83 -2.57 -15.98
N GLY A 74 -12.55 -2.70 -14.68
CA GLY A 74 -12.24 -1.60 -13.79
C GLY A 74 -10.75 -1.52 -13.48
N THR A 75 -10.25 -0.31 -13.22
CA THR A 75 -8.88 -0.08 -12.76
C THR A 75 -8.92 0.91 -11.60
N LEU A 76 -8.38 0.48 -10.46
CA LEU A 76 -8.09 1.33 -9.31
C LEU A 76 -6.63 1.75 -9.35
N VAL A 77 -6.39 3.05 -9.25
CA VAL A 77 -5.06 3.61 -9.05
C VAL A 77 -5.00 4.23 -7.67
N VAL A 78 -4.00 3.88 -6.87
CA VAL A 78 -3.73 4.48 -5.56
C VAL A 78 -2.30 5.01 -5.56
N ILE A 79 -2.12 6.27 -5.22
CA ILE A 79 -0.82 6.88 -4.97
C ILE A 79 -0.79 7.27 -3.50
N TYR A 80 0.22 6.80 -2.78
CA TYR A 80 0.29 7.04 -1.33
C TYR A 80 1.68 7.46 -0.89
N GLU A 81 1.71 8.24 0.18
CA GLU A 81 2.91 8.66 0.87
C GLU A 81 2.73 8.46 2.38
N ALA A 82 3.77 7.96 3.07
CA ALA A 82 3.79 7.79 4.51
C ALA A 82 5.10 8.31 5.09
N GLY A 83 5.06 8.93 6.26
CA GLY A 83 6.25 9.40 6.94
C GLY A 83 5.93 10.17 8.23
N PRO A 84 6.82 11.05 8.69
CA PRO A 84 6.62 11.84 9.90
C PRO A 84 5.34 12.68 9.92
N ASN A 85 4.86 13.09 8.74
CA ASN A 85 3.68 13.91 8.57
C ASN A 85 2.37 13.10 8.51
N GLY A 86 2.45 11.78 8.66
CA GLY A 86 1.31 10.88 8.59
C GLY A 86 1.26 10.14 7.27
N TYR A 87 0.06 9.72 6.88
CA TYR A 87 -0.21 8.97 5.67
C TYR A 87 -1.22 9.72 4.83
N VAL A 88 -0.96 9.82 3.54
CA VAL A 88 -1.91 10.29 2.54
C VAL A 88 -2.02 9.26 1.43
N ALA A 89 -3.25 8.95 1.03
CA ALA A 89 -3.53 8.18 -0.18
C ALA A 89 -4.50 8.93 -1.05
N LYS A 90 -4.16 9.06 -2.32
CA LYS A 90 -5.05 9.52 -3.38
C LYS A 90 -5.45 8.34 -4.22
N TYR A 91 -6.72 8.20 -4.53
CA TYR A 91 -7.19 7.12 -5.39
C TYR A 91 -8.18 7.60 -6.45
N SER A 92 -8.14 6.94 -7.59
CA SER A 92 -9.13 7.07 -8.66
C SER A 92 -9.54 5.69 -9.14
N TYR A 93 -10.80 5.59 -9.57
CA TYR A 93 -11.33 4.38 -10.16
C TYR A 93 -11.96 4.70 -11.51
N LYS A 94 -11.58 3.93 -12.52
CA LYS A 94 -12.13 3.98 -13.87
C LYS A 94 -12.70 2.62 -14.21
N SER A 95 -13.88 2.58 -14.84
CA SER A 95 -14.49 1.35 -15.32
C SER A 95 -15.10 1.58 -16.70
N ALA A 96 -15.08 0.56 -17.54
CA ALA A 96 -15.63 0.61 -18.89
C ALA A 96 -17.09 1.09 -18.86
N GLY A 97 -17.41 2.09 -19.69
CA GLY A 97 -18.77 2.64 -19.80
C GLY A 97 -19.20 3.56 -18.65
N LYS A 98 -18.30 3.90 -17.70
CA LYS A 98 -18.55 4.91 -16.67
C LYS A 98 -17.56 6.07 -16.79
N PRO A 99 -17.98 7.32 -16.53
CA PRO A 99 -17.04 8.42 -16.41
C PRO A 99 -16.02 8.13 -15.31
N GLU A 100 -14.79 8.62 -15.50
CA GLU A 100 -13.74 8.52 -14.48
C GLU A 100 -14.22 9.21 -13.19
N GLN A 101 -14.07 8.51 -12.06
CA GLN A 101 -14.48 9.06 -10.78
C GLN A 101 -13.49 10.15 -10.33
N PRO A 102 -13.96 11.16 -9.56
CA PRO A 102 -13.07 12.15 -8.97
C PRO A 102 -11.96 11.48 -8.14
N VAL A 103 -10.81 12.13 -8.08
CA VAL A 103 -9.74 11.70 -7.18
C VAL A 103 -10.18 11.95 -5.74
N PHE A 104 -10.22 10.89 -4.95
CA PHE A 104 -10.48 10.97 -3.51
C PHE A 104 -9.17 10.93 -2.75
N ALA A 105 -9.13 11.58 -1.59
CA ALA A 105 -7.97 11.59 -0.71
C ALA A 105 -8.34 11.12 0.70
N ILE A 106 -7.55 10.20 1.23
CA ILE A 106 -7.59 9.77 2.63
C ILE A 106 -6.34 10.31 3.31
N PHE A 107 -6.51 10.99 4.44
CA PHE A 107 -5.41 11.46 5.27
C PHE A 107 -5.53 10.86 6.67
N LEU A 108 -4.44 10.26 7.15
CA LEU A 108 -4.32 9.74 8.50
C LEU A 108 -3.16 10.46 9.19
N SER A 109 -3.46 11.09 10.33
CA SER A 109 -2.43 11.79 11.11
C SER A 109 -1.49 10.78 11.79
N PRO A 110 -0.27 11.21 12.18
CA PRO A 110 0.65 10.38 12.93
C PRO A 110 0.04 9.82 14.23
N ALA A 111 -0.83 10.58 14.89
CA ALA A 111 -1.51 10.15 16.12
C ALA A 111 -2.42 8.94 15.86
N VAL A 112 -3.19 8.97 14.77
CA VAL A 112 -4.06 7.86 14.36
C VAL A 112 -3.22 6.62 14.01
N LEU A 113 -2.14 6.80 13.24
CA LEU A 113 -1.26 5.69 12.85
C LEU A 113 -0.57 5.03 14.05
N LYS A 114 -0.12 5.82 15.04
CA LYS A 114 0.48 5.30 16.28
C LYS A 114 -0.52 4.53 17.13
N SER A 115 -1.78 4.95 17.17
CA SER A 115 -2.83 4.25 17.93
C SER A 115 -3.20 2.88 17.35
N SER A 116 -2.90 2.63 16.07
CA SER A 116 -3.11 1.34 15.41
C SER A 116 -1.91 0.38 15.49
N ALA A 117 -0.73 0.87 15.89
CA ALA A 117 0.45 0.05 16.13
C ALA A 117 0.42 -0.44 17.58
N GLY A 118 -0.33 -1.53 17.82
CA GLY A 118 -0.37 -2.23 19.11
C GLY A 118 0.95 -2.93 19.44
#